data_AF-A0A1A9BA53-F1
#
_entry.id   AF-A0A1A9BA53-F1
#
_cell.length_a   1.000
_cell.length_b   1.000
_cell.length_c   1.000
_cell.angle_alpha   90.00
_cell.angle_beta   90.00
_cell.angle_gamma   90.00
#
_symmetry.space_group_name_H-M   'P 1'
#
loop_
_entity.id
_entity.type
_entity.pdbx_description
1 polymer ?
#
loop_
_entity_poly.entity_id
_entity_poly.type
_entity_poly.pdbx_seq_one_letter_code
_entity_poly.pdbx_strand_id
1 'polypeptide(L)'
;MALAAIGPGVTRRRFRPPGRRPGTRGTAAPVDNRLMDYRTHSPYSDPRHHAALLDAVPGDVAGAAAAARNVIVHYRAGGVELSDARRGEANLRWLDRILDTDQSRFPLPLSAPRPVAERVAGCCRDHTLLTVAALRQHGVPARSRVGFASYFVPGWHHDHVLAEWWNGERWVWADPELNPADPRPFDGYDIDPEAGHFDSAARVWTAYRAGRVDPDRYGVDPALPIRGAWFVRVYVLHELAHRRKDELLLWDGFGTMSDDPTEADLALTDEIAALLLAADAGDAAAERELADRYASDTRLRPDGTVRSVDPVTGTVTTVDLRR
;
A
#
# COMPACT_ATOMS: atom_id res chain seq x y z
N MET A 1 -52.06 45.00 14.49
CA MET A 1 -53.16 44.19 15.09
C MET A 1 -52.65 42.76 15.21
N ALA A 2 -52.64 42.07 16.33
CA ALA A 2 -53.03 42.38 17.71
C ALA A 2 -52.21 41.48 18.65
N LEU A 3 -51.91 42.00 19.84
CA LEU A 3 -51.35 41.29 21.00
C LEU A 3 -52.33 40.25 21.56
N ALA A 4 -51.82 39.22 22.24
CA ALA A 4 -52.09 38.99 23.67
C ALA A 4 -51.24 37.86 24.27
N ALA A 5 -50.76 38.10 25.49
CA ALA A 5 -49.95 37.23 26.32
C ALA A 5 -50.80 36.42 27.34
N ILE A 6 -50.18 35.45 28.02
CA ILE A 6 -50.10 35.25 29.51
C ILE A 6 -49.67 33.78 29.81
N GLY A 7 -48.63 33.60 30.66
CA GLY A 7 -48.06 32.29 31.10
C GLY A 7 -48.76 31.69 32.34
N PRO A 8 -48.06 31.09 33.33
CA PRO A 8 -46.89 30.20 33.32
C PRO A 8 -47.08 28.93 34.19
N GLY A 9 -46.14 27.98 34.13
CA GLY A 9 -45.77 27.14 35.30
C GLY A 9 -45.73 25.64 35.09
N VAL A 10 -44.52 25.05 35.04
CA VAL A 10 -44.24 23.70 35.56
C VAL A 10 -42.80 23.63 36.09
N THR A 11 -42.69 23.13 37.31
CA THR A 11 -41.54 22.80 38.17
C THR A 11 -40.32 22.16 37.49
N ARG A 12 -39.12 22.65 37.84
CA ARG A 12 -37.82 21.99 37.58
C ARG A 12 -37.71 20.67 38.36
N ARG A 13 -37.68 19.54 37.66
CA ARG A 13 -37.20 18.26 38.22
C ARG A 13 -35.67 18.21 38.16
N ARG A 14 -35.04 17.97 39.31
CA ARG A 14 -33.60 17.67 39.43
C ARG A 14 -33.30 16.32 38.79
N PHE A 15 -32.40 16.31 37.81
CA PHE A 15 -31.83 15.09 37.23
C PHE A 15 -30.86 14.47 38.24
N ARG A 16 -31.04 13.19 38.56
CA ARG A 16 -30.17 12.39 39.41
C ARG A 16 -29.47 11.38 38.49
N PRO A 17 -28.13 11.32 38.42
CA PRO A 17 -27.47 10.38 37.52
C PRO A 17 -27.66 8.94 38.03
N PRO A 18 -27.76 7.94 37.13
CA PRO A 18 -27.87 6.55 37.53
C PRO A 18 -26.56 6.05 38.15
N GLY A 19 -26.69 5.27 39.22
CA GLY A 19 -25.57 4.74 39.99
C GLY A 19 -24.69 3.78 39.17
N ARG A 20 -23.37 3.89 39.37
CA ARG A 20 -22.36 2.94 38.88
C ARG A 20 -22.66 1.54 39.42
N ARG A 21 -22.91 0.59 38.52
CA ARG A 21 -22.72 -0.84 38.84
C ARG A 21 -21.22 -1.15 38.88
N PRO A 22 -20.74 -2.05 39.76
CA PRO A 22 -19.33 -2.43 39.78
C PRO A 22 -19.01 -3.15 38.47
N GLY A 23 -18.08 -2.58 37.70
CA GLY A 23 -17.60 -3.18 36.46
C GLY A 23 -16.87 -4.48 36.76
N THR A 24 -17.34 -5.57 36.16
CA THR A 24 -16.50 -6.72 35.84
C THR A 24 -15.28 -6.20 35.08
N ARG A 25 -14.08 -6.45 35.61
CA ARG A 25 -12.83 -6.25 34.86
C ARG A 25 -12.90 -7.16 33.64
N GLY A 26 -13.36 -6.63 32.52
CA GLY A 26 -13.14 -7.24 31.23
C GLY A 26 -11.63 -7.27 31.01
N THR A 27 -11.06 -8.46 30.94
CA THR A 27 -9.76 -8.64 30.31
C THR A 27 -9.85 -8.00 28.93
N ALA A 28 -9.03 -6.97 28.67
CA ALA A 28 -8.88 -6.45 27.32
C ALA A 28 -8.63 -7.67 26.41
N ALA A 29 -9.39 -7.78 25.32
CA ALA A 29 -9.11 -8.78 24.30
C ALA A 29 -7.61 -8.68 23.96
N PRO A 30 -6.87 -9.80 23.85
CA PRO A 30 -5.47 -9.75 23.50
C PRO A 30 -5.35 -8.94 22.21
N VAL A 31 -4.61 -7.85 22.28
CA VAL A 31 -4.33 -7.04 21.10
C VAL A 31 -3.67 -7.98 20.11
N ASP A 32 -4.28 -8.17 18.93
CA ASP A 32 -3.77 -9.11 17.95
C ASP A 32 -2.32 -8.72 17.63
N ASN A 33 -1.36 -9.56 18.02
CA ASN A 33 0.06 -9.29 17.90
C ASN A 33 0.45 -9.03 16.43
N ARG A 34 -0.39 -9.46 15.48
CA ARG A 34 -0.28 -9.19 14.04
C ARG A 34 -0.51 -7.73 13.69
N LEU A 35 -1.49 -7.09 14.33
CA LEU A 35 -1.71 -5.65 14.16
C LEU A 35 -0.54 -4.85 14.73
N MET A 36 0.12 -5.35 15.77
CA MET A 36 1.29 -4.68 16.35
C MET A 36 2.49 -4.69 15.39
N ASP A 37 2.72 -5.79 14.68
CA ASP A 37 3.83 -5.87 13.71
C ASP A 37 3.71 -4.84 12.58
N TYR A 38 2.47 -4.60 12.11
CA TYR A 38 2.20 -3.61 11.07
C TYR A 38 2.24 -2.15 11.55
N ARG A 39 2.47 -1.88 12.84
CA ARG A 39 2.71 -0.51 13.35
C ARG A 39 4.17 -0.10 13.25
N THR A 40 5.10 -1.05 13.19
CA THR A 40 6.52 -0.76 13.22
C THR A 40 7.07 -0.57 11.81
N HIS A 41 8.05 0.33 11.68
CA HIS A 41 8.72 0.54 10.40
C HIS A 41 9.47 -0.71 9.94
N SER A 42 9.49 -0.92 8.63
CA SER A 42 10.40 -1.86 7.96
C SER A 42 11.71 -1.15 7.62
N PRO A 43 12.75 -1.87 7.15
CA PRO A 43 13.91 -1.23 6.55
C PRO A 43 13.58 -0.31 5.36
N TYR A 44 12.44 -0.47 4.69
CA TYR A 44 12.01 0.40 3.58
C TYR A 44 11.25 1.62 4.07
N SER A 45 10.39 1.47 5.07
CA SER A 45 9.54 2.56 5.58
C SER A 45 10.19 3.40 6.68
N ASP A 46 11.33 2.99 7.24
CA ASP A 46 12.04 3.73 8.27
C ASP A 46 12.51 5.12 7.76
N PRO A 47 11.98 6.22 8.32
CA PRO A 47 12.35 7.58 7.90
C PRO A 47 13.73 8.01 8.43
N ARG A 48 14.32 7.26 9.38
CA ARG A 48 15.61 7.57 10.01
C ARG A 48 15.65 9.00 10.56
N HIS A 49 16.60 9.80 10.09
CA HIS A 49 16.78 11.18 10.54
C HIS A 49 15.64 12.12 10.12
N HIS A 50 14.74 11.67 9.23
CA HIS A 50 13.53 12.39 8.82
C HIS A 50 12.30 12.08 9.68
N ALA A 51 12.42 11.38 10.81
CA ALA A 51 11.28 11.03 11.67
C ALA A 51 10.37 12.24 12.00
N ALA A 52 10.98 13.40 12.30
CA ALA A 52 10.25 14.63 12.60
C ALA A 52 9.39 15.16 11.43
N LEU A 53 9.75 14.82 10.17
CA LEU A 53 8.91 15.16 9.01
C LEU A 53 7.63 14.35 9.00
N LEU A 54 7.69 13.07 9.38
CA LEU A 54 6.51 12.21 9.47
C LEU A 54 5.66 12.56 10.69
N ASP A 55 6.27 12.93 11.83
CA ASP A 55 5.52 13.38 13.02
C ASP A 55 4.62 14.61 12.73
N ALA A 56 5.00 15.42 11.74
CA ALA A 56 4.26 16.61 11.32
C ALA A 56 3.18 16.35 10.26
N VAL A 57 3.12 15.14 9.69
CA VAL A 57 2.05 14.73 8.78
C VAL A 57 0.80 14.40 9.60
N PRO A 58 -0.43 14.66 9.11
CA PRO A 58 -1.63 14.20 9.82
C PRO A 58 -1.67 12.67 9.88
N GLY A 59 -1.98 12.12 11.07
CA GLY A 59 -2.00 10.67 11.33
C GLY A 59 -3.22 9.91 10.79
N ASP A 60 -3.94 10.50 9.83
CA ASP A 60 -5.04 9.85 9.11
C ASP A 60 -4.64 9.56 7.65
N VAL A 61 -5.34 8.62 7.02
CA VAL A 61 -5.00 8.16 5.66
C VAL A 61 -5.07 9.28 4.63
N ALA A 62 -5.99 10.24 4.77
CA ALA A 62 -6.18 11.31 3.82
C ALA A 62 -5.03 12.31 3.87
N GLY A 63 -4.59 12.69 5.07
CA GLY A 63 -3.44 13.56 5.29
C GLY A 63 -2.12 12.91 4.89
N ALA A 64 -1.92 11.63 5.24
CA ALA A 64 -0.75 10.86 4.83
C ALA A 64 -0.65 10.73 3.30
N ALA A 65 -1.75 10.38 2.63
CA ALA A 65 -1.80 10.30 1.18
C ALA A 65 -1.61 11.68 0.51
N ALA A 66 -2.15 12.75 1.10
CA ALA A 66 -1.93 14.11 0.59
C ALA A 66 -0.45 14.52 0.68
N ALA A 67 0.25 14.19 1.77
CA ALA A 67 1.68 14.39 1.86
C ALA A 67 2.44 13.57 0.80
N ALA A 68 2.05 12.31 0.59
CA ALA A 68 2.65 11.45 -0.43
C ALA A 68 2.53 12.05 -1.84
N ARG A 69 1.32 12.45 -2.26
CA ARG A 69 1.09 13.10 -3.57
C ARG A 69 1.79 14.44 -3.70
N ASN A 70 2.04 15.14 -2.59
CA ASN A 70 2.75 16.40 -2.63
C ASN A 70 4.27 16.20 -2.76
N VAL A 71 4.83 15.11 -2.24
CA VAL A 71 6.27 14.81 -2.30
C VAL A 71 6.66 14.06 -3.58
N ILE A 72 5.78 13.17 -4.06
CA ILE A 72 6.07 12.21 -5.12
C ILE A 72 5.25 12.54 -6.36
N VAL A 73 5.81 12.27 -7.54
CA VAL A 73 5.10 12.27 -8.82
C VAL A 73 5.31 10.93 -9.51
N HIS A 74 4.24 10.35 -10.07
CA HIS A 74 4.35 9.09 -10.80
C HIS A 74 5.18 9.29 -12.08
N TYR A 75 6.33 8.62 -12.19
CA TYR A 75 7.30 8.84 -13.27
C TYR A 75 6.75 8.60 -14.68
N ARG A 76 5.72 7.75 -14.84
CA ARG A 76 5.03 7.53 -16.13
C ARG A 76 3.70 8.26 -16.28
N ALA A 77 2.99 8.51 -15.18
CA ALA A 77 1.57 8.85 -15.18
C ALA A 77 1.28 10.23 -14.59
N GLY A 78 2.29 10.87 -13.98
CA GLY A 78 2.17 12.17 -13.35
C GLY A 78 2.27 13.36 -14.30
N GLY A 79 2.37 13.12 -15.62
CA GLY A 79 2.41 14.18 -16.63
C GLY A 79 3.68 15.05 -16.59
N VAL A 80 4.79 14.50 -16.11
CA VAL A 80 6.08 15.19 -16.02
C VAL A 80 7.12 14.47 -16.87
N GLU A 81 7.79 15.23 -17.74
CA GLU A 81 8.98 14.76 -18.45
C GLU A 81 10.20 14.83 -17.54
N LEU A 82 10.85 13.68 -17.31
CA LEU A 82 12.02 13.60 -16.44
C LEU A 82 13.30 13.86 -17.22
N SER A 83 14.14 14.74 -16.69
CA SER A 83 15.50 14.92 -17.22
C SER A 83 16.37 13.69 -16.94
N ASP A 84 17.45 13.55 -17.71
CA ASP A 84 18.42 12.45 -17.61
C ASP A 84 18.94 12.23 -16.19
N ALA A 85 19.25 13.31 -15.48
CA ALA A 85 19.76 13.29 -14.11
C ALA A 85 18.74 12.75 -13.09
N ARG A 86 17.44 12.81 -13.43
CA ARG A 86 16.33 12.48 -12.53
C ARG A 86 15.71 11.12 -12.79
N ARG A 87 16.01 10.48 -13.93
CA ARG A 87 15.50 9.13 -14.25
C ARG A 87 15.84 8.10 -13.17
N GLY A 88 17.00 8.24 -12.52
CA GLY A 88 17.43 7.38 -11.43
C GLY A 88 16.57 7.46 -10.17
N GLU A 89 15.80 8.54 -9.98
CA GLU A 89 14.91 8.72 -8.81
C GLU A 89 13.87 7.60 -8.72
N ALA A 90 13.38 7.09 -9.85
CA ALA A 90 12.41 6.00 -9.87
C ALA A 90 12.94 4.77 -9.09
N ASN A 91 14.25 4.54 -9.09
CA ASN A 91 14.89 3.42 -8.41
C ASN A 91 15.22 3.67 -6.93
N LEU A 92 14.75 4.77 -6.34
CA LEU A 92 14.90 5.00 -4.90
C LEU A 92 14.03 4.01 -4.13
N ARG A 93 14.67 3.09 -3.40
CA ARG A 93 13.98 2.00 -2.70
C ARG A 93 13.44 2.37 -1.34
N TRP A 94 14.16 3.25 -0.65
CA TRP A 94 14.00 3.46 0.77
C TRP A 94 13.44 4.85 1.05
N LEU A 95 12.51 4.94 2.01
CA LEU A 95 11.83 6.19 2.30
C LEU A 95 12.79 7.29 2.70
N ASP A 96 13.80 7.02 3.54
CA ASP A 96 14.81 8.02 3.89
C ASP A 96 15.52 8.60 2.67
N ARG A 97 15.76 7.81 1.61
CA ARG A 97 16.40 8.30 0.37
C ARG A 97 15.44 9.09 -0.53
N ILE A 98 14.16 8.73 -0.52
CA ILE A 98 13.10 9.53 -1.16
C ILE A 98 13.02 10.90 -0.46
N LEU A 99 13.01 10.90 0.88
CA LEU A 99 12.98 12.12 1.69
C LEU A 99 14.27 12.94 1.58
N ASP A 100 15.46 12.32 1.52
CA ASP A 100 16.72 13.02 1.24
C ASP A 100 16.63 13.79 -0.08
N THR A 101 16.13 13.13 -1.11
CA THR A 101 15.98 13.72 -2.46
C THR A 101 15.01 14.89 -2.43
N ASP A 102 13.85 14.73 -1.78
CA ASP A 102 12.88 15.80 -1.58
C ASP A 102 13.44 16.99 -0.80
N GLN A 103 14.01 16.73 0.38
CA GLN A 103 14.47 17.76 1.31
C GLN A 103 15.71 18.51 0.80
N SER A 104 16.51 17.90 -0.08
CA SER A 104 17.59 18.59 -0.78
C SER A 104 17.11 19.74 -1.68
N ARG A 105 15.85 19.67 -2.15
CA ARG A 105 15.20 20.68 -2.99
C ARG A 105 14.29 21.59 -2.15
N PHE A 106 13.58 20.99 -1.20
CA PHE A 106 12.53 21.62 -0.42
C PHE A 106 12.75 21.34 1.07
N PRO A 107 13.60 22.11 1.78
CA PRO A 107 13.80 22.00 3.22
C PRO A 107 12.59 22.57 3.99
N LEU A 108 11.42 21.96 3.78
CA LEU A 108 10.10 22.40 4.20
C LEU A 108 9.28 21.18 4.66
N PRO A 109 8.26 21.39 5.53
CA PRO A 109 7.31 20.33 5.89
C PRO A 109 6.73 19.61 4.66
N LEU A 110 6.42 18.31 4.80
CA LEU A 110 5.90 17.50 3.68
C LEU A 110 4.53 17.99 3.16
N SER A 111 3.79 18.74 3.97
CA SER A 111 2.53 19.38 3.60
C SER A 111 2.69 20.70 2.83
N ALA A 112 3.89 21.30 2.81
CA ALA A 112 4.14 22.54 2.08
C ALA A 112 4.12 22.29 0.56
N PRO A 113 3.36 23.04 -0.25
CA PRO A 113 3.18 22.73 -1.67
C PRO A 113 4.50 22.62 -2.45
N ARG A 114 4.62 21.55 -3.25
CA ARG A 114 5.73 21.36 -4.20
C ARG A 114 5.23 21.42 -5.64
N PRO A 115 5.93 22.12 -6.55
CA PRO A 115 5.62 22.07 -7.97
C PRO A 115 5.67 20.62 -8.46
N VAL A 116 4.64 20.17 -9.20
CA VAL A 116 4.54 18.78 -9.66
C VAL A 116 5.79 18.34 -10.41
N ALA A 117 6.32 19.22 -11.26
CA ALA A 117 7.52 18.95 -12.05
C ALA A 117 8.80 18.72 -11.21
N GLU A 118 8.85 19.17 -9.96
CA GLU A 118 10.03 19.10 -9.09
C GLU A 118 9.93 18.01 -8.01
N ARG A 119 8.75 17.40 -7.84
CA ARG A 119 8.51 16.28 -6.93
C ARG A 119 9.40 15.10 -7.27
N VAL A 120 9.74 14.29 -6.28
CA VAL A 120 10.57 13.10 -6.47
C VAL A 120 9.85 12.14 -7.42
N ALA A 121 10.54 11.71 -8.47
CA ALA A 121 9.96 10.74 -9.40
C ALA A 121 9.93 9.36 -8.75
N GLY A 122 8.73 8.85 -8.52
CA GLY A 122 8.47 7.52 -7.97
C GLY A 122 7.25 6.91 -8.65
N CYS A 123 6.62 5.91 -8.04
CA CYS A 123 5.45 5.22 -8.59
C CYS A 123 4.35 4.98 -7.54
N CYS A 124 3.33 4.18 -7.89
CA CYS A 124 2.26 3.77 -6.98
C CYS A 124 2.79 3.19 -5.66
N ARG A 125 3.86 2.41 -5.76
CA ARG A 125 4.55 1.81 -4.61
C ARG A 125 5.12 2.87 -3.67
N ASP A 126 5.68 3.97 -4.19
CA ASP A 126 6.35 4.99 -3.37
C ASP A 126 5.34 5.91 -2.68
N HIS A 127 4.24 6.26 -3.36
CA HIS A 127 3.10 6.92 -2.72
C HIS A 127 2.54 6.08 -1.58
N THR A 128 2.40 4.77 -1.80
CA THR A 128 2.00 3.82 -0.76
C THR A 128 3.02 3.73 0.36
N LEU A 129 4.32 3.62 0.06
CA LEU A 129 5.36 3.50 1.08
C LEU A 129 5.37 4.70 2.03
N LEU A 130 5.31 5.93 1.49
CA LEU A 130 5.28 7.14 2.31
C LEU A 130 4.01 7.18 3.17
N THR A 131 2.85 6.84 2.59
CA THR A 131 1.57 6.80 3.32
C THR A 131 1.59 5.78 4.46
N VAL A 132 2.05 4.56 4.18
CA VAL A 132 2.21 3.49 5.16
C VAL A 132 3.19 3.89 6.27
N ALA A 133 4.31 4.53 5.92
CA ALA A 133 5.27 5.01 6.90
C ALA A 133 4.68 6.10 7.80
N ALA A 134 3.99 7.09 7.24
CA ALA A 134 3.32 8.12 8.05
C ALA A 134 2.32 7.50 9.02
N LEU A 135 1.46 6.57 8.56
CA LEU A 135 0.53 5.85 9.42
C LEU A 135 1.24 5.07 10.55
N ARG A 136 2.32 4.34 10.21
CA ARG A 136 3.16 3.61 11.18
C ARG A 136 3.80 4.55 12.21
N GLN A 137 4.26 5.73 11.79
CA GLN A 137 4.82 6.76 12.68
C GLN A 137 3.80 7.17 13.75
N HIS A 138 2.52 7.25 13.40
CA HIS A 138 1.42 7.54 14.33
C HIS A 138 0.85 6.30 15.02
N GLY A 139 1.48 5.14 14.91
CA GLY A 139 1.06 3.90 15.55
C GLY A 139 -0.17 3.25 14.92
N VAL A 140 -0.55 3.64 13.71
CA VAL A 140 -1.63 3.02 12.94
C VAL A 140 -1.07 1.81 12.19
N PRO A 141 -1.61 0.58 12.39
CA PRO A 141 -1.19 -0.58 11.61
C PRO A 141 -1.44 -0.34 10.12
N ALA A 142 -0.39 -0.47 9.30
CA ALA A 142 -0.47 -0.28 7.87
C ALA A 142 0.52 -1.19 7.12
N ARG A 143 0.12 -1.64 5.93
CA ARG A 143 0.93 -2.44 5.01
C ARG A 143 0.60 -2.07 3.56
N SER A 144 1.49 -2.46 2.64
CA SER A 144 1.22 -2.31 1.21
C SER A 144 0.54 -3.56 0.66
N ARG A 145 -0.30 -3.38 -0.36
CA ARG A 145 -1.02 -4.45 -1.05
C ARG A 145 -0.75 -4.37 -2.54
N VAL A 146 -0.21 -5.44 -3.09
CA VAL A 146 0.15 -5.55 -4.51
C VAL A 146 -0.98 -6.23 -5.28
N GLY A 147 -1.28 -5.72 -6.47
CA GLY A 147 -2.34 -6.26 -7.30
C GLY A 147 -2.54 -5.43 -8.56
N PHE A 148 -3.79 -5.33 -8.99
CA PHE A 148 -4.14 -4.70 -10.25
C PHE A 148 -5.40 -3.82 -10.16
N ALA A 149 -5.29 -2.58 -10.63
CA ALA A 149 -6.35 -1.58 -10.62
C ALA A 149 -7.08 -1.50 -11.97
N SER A 150 -8.41 -1.58 -11.96
CA SER A 150 -9.26 -1.56 -13.16
C SER A 150 -9.84 -0.18 -13.50
N TYR A 151 -9.55 0.84 -12.68
CA TYR A 151 -10.22 2.15 -12.72
C TYR A 151 -9.42 3.27 -13.42
N PHE A 152 -8.26 2.97 -14.00
CA PHE A 152 -7.49 3.96 -14.76
C PHE A 152 -7.83 3.94 -16.25
N VAL A 153 -7.92 2.75 -16.85
CA VAL A 153 -8.19 2.56 -18.28
C VAL A 153 -9.28 1.51 -18.46
N PRO A 154 -10.42 1.82 -19.11
CA PRO A 154 -11.48 0.84 -19.33
C PRO A 154 -10.99 -0.43 -20.03
N GLY A 155 -11.29 -1.59 -19.43
CA GLY A 155 -10.94 -2.90 -19.99
C GLY A 155 -9.49 -3.33 -19.76
N TRP A 156 -8.71 -2.55 -19.02
CA TRP A 156 -7.32 -2.85 -18.65
C TRP A 156 -7.14 -2.83 -17.13
N HIS A 157 -6.23 -3.67 -16.64
CA HIS A 157 -5.89 -3.78 -15.23
C HIS A 157 -4.41 -3.42 -15.04
N HIS A 158 -4.14 -2.19 -14.59
CA HIS A 158 -2.78 -1.73 -14.34
C HIS A 158 -2.22 -2.40 -13.10
N ASP A 159 -0.95 -2.79 -13.16
CA ASP A 159 -0.22 -3.17 -11.97
C ASP A 159 -0.25 -2.02 -10.95
N HIS A 160 -0.55 -2.31 -9.69
CA HIS A 160 -0.80 -1.26 -8.71
C HIS A 160 -0.50 -1.67 -7.29
N VAL A 161 -0.20 -0.68 -6.45
CA VAL A 161 0.05 -0.88 -5.01
C VAL A 161 -0.83 0.07 -4.21
N LEU A 162 -1.61 -0.52 -3.31
CA LEU A 162 -2.47 0.21 -2.37
C LEU A 162 -1.87 0.24 -0.96
N ALA A 163 -2.27 1.23 -0.17
CA ALA A 163 -2.13 1.19 1.28
C ALA A 163 -3.31 0.42 1.88
N GLU A 164 -3.02 -0.60 2.69
CA GLU A 164 -4.01 -1.29 3.52
C GLU A 164 -3.74 -0.94 4.99
N TRP A 165 -4.72 -0.34 5.67
CA TRP A 165 -4.55 0.19 7.02
C TRP A 165 -5.71 -0.21 7.93
N TRP A 166 -5.42 -0.30 9.23
CA TRP A 166 -6.43 -0.65 10.23
C TRP A 166 -7.13 0.61 10.74
N ASN A 167 -8.43 0.74 10.45
CA ASN A 167 -9.21 1.92 10.86
C ASN A 167 -9.73 1.86 12.31
N GLY A 168 -9.37 0.82 13.06
CA GLY A 168 -9.89 0.54 14.40
C GLY A 168 -10.86 -0.64 14.43
N GLU A 169 -11.50 -0.96 13.30
CA GLU A 169 -12.53 -1.99 13.17
C GLU A 169 -12.21 -3.05 12.12
N ARG A 170 -11.66 -2.62 10.96
CA ARG A 170 -11.29 -3.49 9.84
C ARG A 170 -10.06 -2.96 9.10
N TRP A 171 -9.52 -3.81 8.23
CA TRP A 171 -8.60 -3.38 7.20
C TRP A 171 -9.35 -2.62 6.10
N VAL A 172 -8.79 -1.50 5.66
CA VAL A 172 -9.34 -0.61 4.65
C VAL A 172 -8.30 -0.44 3.55
N TRP A 173 -8.73 -0.53 2.30
CA TRP A 173 -7.88 -0.31 1.13
C TRP A 173 -8.00 1.15 0.69
N ALA A 174 -6.86 1.81 0.57
CA ALA A 174 -6.76 3.17 0.09
C ALA A 174 -5.71 3.27 -1.00
N ASP A 175 -6.02 3.96 -2.08
CA ASP A 175 -5.08 4.31 -3.14
C ASP A 175 -4.50 5.70 -2.91
N PRO A 176 -3.25 5.83 -2.43
CA PRO A 176 -2.71 7.12 -2.07
C PRO A 176 -2.39 7.99 -3.29
N GLU A 177 -2.36 7.44 -4.50
CA GLU A 177 -2.18 8.23 -5.73
C GLU A 177 -3.43 8.99 -6.13
N LEU A 178 -4.61 8.53 -5.70
CA LEU A 178 -5.86 9.19 -6.05
C LEU A 178 -6.00 10.50 -5.29
N ASN A 179 -6.31 11.55 -6.05
CA ASN A 179 -6.80 12.80 -5.50
C ASN A 179 -8.30 12.66 -5.18
N PRO A 180 -8.74 12.83 -3.92
CA PRO A 180 -10.16 12.75 -3.55
C PRO A 180 -11.04 13.78 -4.26
N ALA A 181 -10.45 14.85 -4.79
CA ALA A 181 -11.18 15.85 -5.56
C ALA A 181 -11.55 15.39 -6.98
N ASP A 182 -10.90 14.32 -7.50
CA ASP A 182 -11.21 13.79 -8.82
C ASP A 182 -12.50 12.94 -8.75
N PRO A 183 -13.52 13.24 -9.56
CA PRO A 183 -14.81 12.53 -9.49
C PRO A 183 -14.64 11.06 -9.90
N ARG A 184 -15.07 10.14 -9.03
CA ARG A 184 -15.05 8.69 -9.24
C ARG A 184 -16.33 8.05 -8.71
N PRO A 185 -16.73 6.87 -9.23
CA PRO A 185 -17.93 6.18 -8.77
C PRO A 185 -17.73 5.42 -7.45
N PHE A 186 -16.55 5.51 -6.82
CA PHE A 186 -16.20 4.84 -5.56
C PHE A 186 -15.28 5.73 -4.71
N ASP A 187 -15.16 5.42 -3.42
CA ASP A 187 -14.23 6.08 -2.52
C ASP A 187 -12.82 5.48 -2.67
N GLY A 188 -11.87 6.29 -3.13
CA GLY A 188 -10.49 5.86 -3.30
C GLY A 188 -9.75 5.53 -2.01
N TYR A 189 -10.27 5.97 -0.84
CA TYR A 189 -9.68 5.70 0.48
C TYR A 189 -10.45 4.70 1.32
N ASP A 190 -11.52 4.14 0.76
CA ASP A 190 -12.24 2.99 1.28
C ASP A 190 -12.73 2.12 0.11
N ILE A 191 -11.76 1.55 -0.60
CA ILE A 191 -12.02 0.70 -1.77
C ILE A 191 -12.59 -0.62 -1.28
N ASP A 192 -13.83 -0.92 -1.70
CA ASP A 192 -14.48 -2.19 -1.43
C ASP A 192 -13.74 -3.34 -2.16
N PRO A 193 -13.18 -4.32 -1.41
CA PRO A 193 -12.51 -5.47 -2.00
C PRO A 193 -13.40 -6.32 -2.91
N GLU A 194 -14.71 -6.24 -2.82
CA GLU A 194 -15.65 -7.05 -3.60
C GLU A 194 -16.18 -6.32 -4.84
N ALA A 195 -15.95 -5.01 -4.95
CA ALA A 195 -16.46 -4.18 -6.05
C ALA A 195 -15.73 -4.36 -7.39
N GLY A 196 -14.59 -5.07 -7.40
CA GLY A 196 -13.80 -5.31 -8.62
C GLY A 196 -13.02 -4.09 -9.16
N HIS A 197 -12.85 -3.07 -8.33
CA HIS A 197 -12.01 -1.90 -8.64
C HIS A 197 -10.52 -2.24 -8.55
N PHE A 198 -10.15 -3.09 -7.60
CA PHE A 198 -8.80 -3.61 -7.43
C PHE A 198 -8.87 -5.07 -7.03
N ASP A 199 -8.02 -5.89 -7.63
CA ASP A 199 -7.81 -7.28 -7.25
C ASP A 199 -6.36 -7.50 -6.84
N SER A 200 -6.13 -8.18 -5.71
CA SER A 200 -4.77 -8.58 -5.34
C SER A 200 -4.18 -9.56 -6.36
N ALA A 201 -2.85 -9.65 -6.42
CA ALA A 201 -2.20 -10.54 -7.37
C ALA A 201 -2.62 -12.01 -7.20
N ALA A 202 -2.78 -12.47 -5.96
CA ALA A 202 -3.31 -13.79 -5.63
C ALA A 202 -4.73 -14.01 -6.16
N ARG A 203 -5.62 -13.01 -6.07
CA ARG A 203 -6.99 -13.11 -6.63
C ARG A 203 -6.96 -13.25 -8.15
N VAL A 204 -6.17 -12.41 -8.83
CA VAL A 204 -6.03 -12.47 -10.29
C VAL A 204 -5.42 -13.80 -10.71
N TRP A 205 -4.37 -14.27 -10.02
CA TRP A 205 -3.75 -15.56 -10.29
C TRP A 205 -4.75 -16.70 -10.16
N THR A 206 -5.45 -16.82 -9.03
CA THR A 206 -6.45 -17.88 -8.82
C THR A 206 -7.59 -17.80 -9.83
N ALA A 207 -8.02 -16.61 -10.25
CA ALA A 207 -9.03 -16.43 -11.29
C ALA A 207 -8.52 -16.89 -12.66
N TYR A 208 -7.28 -16.54 -13.02
CA TYR A 208 -6.63 -16.96 -14.26
C TYR A 208 -6.51 -18.49 -14.30
N ARG A 209 -6.03 -19.10 -13.22
CA ARG A 209 -5.88 -20.57 -13.11
C ARG A 209 -7.21 -21.31 -13.22
N ALA A 210 -8.31 -20.66 -12.85
CA ALA A 210 -9.66 -21.17 -13.01
C ALA A 210 -10.32 -20.82 -14.36
N GLY A 211 -9.59 -20.19 -15.30
CA GLY A 211 -10.11 -19.79 -16.62
C GLY A 211 -11.15 -18.67 -16.57
N ARG A 212 -11.19 -17.87 -15.50
CA ARG A 212 -12.21 -16.82 -15.28
C ARG A 212 -11.79 -15.44 -15.81
N VAL A 213 -10.50 -15.22 -16.02
CA VAL A 213 -9.97 -13.95 -16.54
C VAL A 213 -8.94 -14.19 -17.63
N ASP A 214 -8.81 -13.21 -18.52
CA ASP A 214 -7.78 -13.15 -19.55
C ASP A 214 -6.54 -12.45 -18.97
N PRO A 215 -5.43 -13.16 -18.73
CA PRO A 215 -4.26 -12.58 -18.07
C PRO A 215 -3.59 -11.50 -18.93
N ASP A 216 -3.80 -11.47 -20.25
CA ASP A 216 -3.20 -10.48 -21.15
C ASP A 216 -3.80 -9.08 -20.96
N ARG A 217 -4.84 -8.93 -20.14
CA ARG A 217 -5.42 -7.64 -19.71
C ARG A 217 -4.79 -7.07 -18.44
N TYR A 218 -3.81 -7.76 -17.86
CA TYR A 218 -3.16 -7.41 -16.60
C TYR A 218 -1.68 -7.12 -16.84
N GLY A 219 -1.23 -5.90 -16.55
CA GLY A 219 0.15 -5.49 -16.81
C GLY A 219 0.41 -4.01 -16.53
N VAL A 220 1.62 -3.56 -16.87
CA VAL A 220 2.07 -2.19 -16.55
C VAL A 220 1.29 -1.13 -17.33
N ASP A 221 1.18 -1.33 -18.63
CA ASP A 221 0.48 -0.42 -19.54
C ASP A 221 0.02 -1.19 -20.78
N PRO A 222 -1.14 -0.89 -21.38
CA PRO A 222 -1.62 -1.57 -22.58
C PRO A 222 -0.64 -1.56 -23.77
N ALA A 223 0.21 -0.53 -23.86
CA ALA A 223 1.19 -0.35 -24.92
C ALA A 223 2.51 -1.09 -24.66
N LEU A 224 2.71 -1.64 -23.46
CA LEU A 224 3.93 -2.35 -23.08
C LEU A 224 3.74 -3.88 -23.15
N PRO A 225 4.80 -4.64 -23.46
CA PRO A 225 4.76 -6.11 -23.45
C PRO A 225 4.84 -6.70 -22.02
N ILE A 226 4.89 -5.86 -20.98
CA ILE A 226 5.06 -6.26 -19.59
C ILE A 226 3.67 -6.57 -18.99
N ARG A 227 3.15 -7.75 -19.32
CA ARG A 227 1.78 -8.19 -19.01
C ARG A 227 1.63 -9.71 -19.12
N GLY A 228 0.47 -10.22 -18.74
CA GLY A 228 0.11 -11.61 -19.01
C GLY A 228 0.41 -12.55 -17.84
N ALA A 229 0.27 -13.85 -18.10
CA ALA A 229 0.29 -14.88 -17.05
C ALA A 229 1.60 -14.91 -16.24
N TRP A 230 2.75 -14.74 -16.91
CA TRP A 230 4.05 -14.69 -16.22
C TRP A 230 4.14 -13.50 -15.27
N PHE A 231 3.54 -12.36 -15.64
CA PHE A 231 3.58 -11.12 -14.87
C PHE A 231 2.68 -11.22 -13.64
N VAL A 232 1.45 -11.72 -13.82
CA VAL A 232 0.54 -12.03 -12.69
C VAL A 232 1.21 -12.98 -11.70
N ARG A 233 1.90 -14.01 -12.20
CA ARG A 233 2.64 -14.97 -11.36
C ARG A 233 3.68 -14.29 -10.47
N VAL A 234 4.56 -13.47 -11.05
CA VAL A 234 5.60 -12.80 -10.24
C VAL A 234 4.99 -11.79 -9.28
N TYR A 235 3.84 -11.20 -9.61
CA TYR A 235 3.12 -10.30 -8.69
C TYR A 235 2.57 -11.02 -7.45
N VAL A 236 2.27 -12.33 -7.51
CA VAL A 236 1.93 -13.12 -6.31
C VAL A 236 3.11 -13.15 -5.33
N LEU A 237 4.33 -13.27 -5.84
CA LEU A 237 5.55 -13.26 -5.02
C LEU A 237 5.83 -11.85 -4.47
N HIS A 238 5.60 -10.78 -5.25
CA HIS A 238 5.65 -9.41 -4.73
C HIS A 238 4.59 -9.17 -3.65
N GLU A 239 3.36 -9.66 -3.82
CA GLU A 239 2.32 -9.55 -2.80
C GLU A 239 2.75 -10.21 -1.48
N LEU A 240 3.36 -11.40 -1.56
CA LEU A 240 3.93 -12.05 -0.38
C LEU A 240 5.06 -11.22 0.26
N ALA A 241 6.02 -10.74 -0.53
CA ALA A 241 7.13 -9.92 -0.01
C ALA A 241 6.63 -8.64 0.68
N HIS A 242 5.71 -7.92 0.04
CA HIS A 242 5.10 -6.71 0.59
C HIS A 242 4.28 -7.01 1.86
N ARG A 243 3.56 -8.14 1.90
CA ARG A 243 2.86 -8.60 3.11
C ARG A 243 3.83 -8.85 4.28
N ARG A 244 5.07 -9.22 3.98
CA ARG A 244 6.17 -9.44 4.94
C ARG A 244 7.04 -8.21 5.14
N LYS A 245 6.59 -7.05 4.68
CA LYS A 245 7.24 -5.73 4.86
C LYS A 245 8.56 -5.60 4.10
N ASP A 246 8.78 -6.43 3.09
CA ASP A 246 9.75 -6.15 2.03
C ASP A 246 9.00 -5.38 0.92
N GLU A 247 8.87 -4.07 1.09
CA GLU A 247 8.23 -3.17 0.13
C GLU A 247 9.17 -2.90 -1.06
N LEU A 248 9.44 -3.92 -1.86
CA LEU A 248 10.37 -3.94 -3.00
C LEU A 248 9.92 -3.03 -4.15
N LEU A 249 10.84 -2.68 -5.07
CA LEU A 249 10.42 -2.04 -6.33
C LEU A 249 9.71 -3.10 -7.17
N LEU A 250 8.74 -2.68 -7.98
CA LEU A 250 7.94 -3.59 -8.82
C LEU A 250 8.74 -4.21 -9.98
N TRP A 251 9.98 -3.76 -10.16
CA TRP A 251 10.95 -4.26 -11.13
C TRP A 251 12.19 -4.88 -10.45
N ASP A 252 12.10 -5.20 -9.16
CA ASP A 252 13.08 -6.02 -8.44
C ASP A 252 12.70 -7.51 -8.55
N GLY A 253 13.54 -8.31 -9.21
CA GLY A 253 13.43 -9.77 -9.25
C GLY A 253 14.23 -10.45 -8.14
N PHE A 254 13.64 -11.47 -7.52
CA PHE A 254 14.25 -12.28 -6.46
C PHE A 254 13.77 -13.73 -6.48
N GLY A 255 14.48 -14.61 -5.77
CA GLY A 255 14.07 -16.01 -5.59
C GLY A 255 13.79 -16.72 -6.92
N THR A 256 12.59 -17.29 -7.07
CA THR A 256 12.14 -18.00 -8.29
C THR A 256 11.43 -17.11 -9.32
N MET A 257 11.53 -15.78 -9.21
CA MET A 257 10.97 -14.89 -10.21
C MET A 257 11.70 -15.04 -11.54
N SER A 258 10.95 -15.45 -12.56
CA SER A 258 11.42 -15.55 -13.93
C SER A 258 10.30 -15.11 -14.88
N ASP A 259 10.67 -14.47 -15.97
CA ASP A 259 9.80 -14.23 -17.12
C ASP A 259 9.74 -15.44 -18.05
N ASP A 260 10.64 -16.43 -17.88
CA ASP A 260 10.58 -17.71 -18.59
C ASP A 260 9.49 -18.62 -17.97
N PRO A 261 8.45 -18.99 -18.74
CA PRO A 261 7.40 -19.89 -18.25
C PRO A 261 7.90 -21.31 -17.98
N THR A 262 9.03 -21.74 -18.54
CA THR A 262 9.61 -23.06 -18.31
C THR A 262 10.31 -23.19 -16.96
N GLU A 263 10.74 -22.07 -16.40
CA GLU A 263 11.35 -21.97 -15.06
C GLU A 263 10.30 -21.75 -13.96
N ALA A 264 9.00 -21.72 -14.33
CA ALA A 264 7.93 -21.37 -13.42
C ALA A 264 7.49 -22.54 -12.53
N ASP A 265 7.67 -22.38 -11.22
CA ASP A 265 7.01 -23.25 -10.23
C ASP A 265 5.55 -22.81 -10.01
N LEU A 266 4.68 -23.28 -10.91
CA LEU A 266 3.25 -22.98 -10.88
C LEU A 266 2.57 -23.54 -9.64
N ALA A 267 2.99 -24.71 -9.15
CA ALA A 267 2.43 -25.33 -7.97
C ALA A 267 2.74 -24.50 -6.72
N LEU A 268 3.98 -24.05 -6.56
CA LEU A 268 4.34 -23.12 -5.49
C LEU A 268 3.52 -21.83 -5.56
N THR A 269 3.33 -21.27 -6.76
CA THR A 269 2.52 -20.05 -6.92
C THR A 269 1.05 -20.30 -6.55
N ASP A 270 0.47 -21.42 -6.98
CA ASP A 270 -0.89 -21.84 -6.64
C ASP A 270 -1.06 -21.98 -5.11
N GLU A 271 -0.09 -22.59 -4.41
CA GLU A 271 -0.08 -22.72 -2.95
C GLU A 271 0.02 -21.37 -2.23
N ILE A 272 0.95 -20.50 -2.64
CA ILE A 272 1.13 -19.18 -2.03
C ILE A 272 -0.08 -18.29 -2.25
N ALA A 273 -0.67 -18.30 -3.45
CA ALA A 273 -1.90 -17.55 -3.73
C ALA A 273 -3.05 -18.03 -2.84
N ALA A 274 -3.24 -19.35 -2.70
CA ALA A 274 -4.29 -19.89 -1.82
C ALA A 274 -4.09 -19.46 -0.35
N LEU A 275 -2.86 -19.48 0.16
CA LEU A 275 -2.53 -19.05 1.50
C LEU A 275 -2.75 -17.54 1.70
N LEU A 276 -2.38 -16.70 0.72
CA LEU A 276 -2.63 -15.24 0.74
C LEU A 276 -4.13 -14.95 0.85
N LEU A 277 -4.95 -15.62 0.03
CA LEU A 277 -6.41 -15.46 0.05
C LEU A 277 -7.02 -15.94 1.38
N ALA A 278 -6.58 -17.08 1.90
CA ALA A 278 -7.05 -17.58 3.20
C ALA A 278 -6.66 -16.62 4.34
N ALA A 279 -5.45 -16.10 4.32
CA ALA A 279 -4.98 -15.14 5.32
C ALA A 279 -5.75 -13.81 5.26
N ASP A 280 -6.11 -13.33 4.06
CA ASP A 280 -6.98 -12.16 3.89
C ASP A 280 -8.42 -12.41 4.36
N ALA A 281 -8.90 -13.65 4.27
CA ALA A 281 -10.17 -14.07 4.86
C ALA A 281 -10.10 -14.25 6.40
N GLY A 282 -8.96 -13.97 7.02
CA GLY A 282 -8.75 -14.04 8.47
C GLY A 282 -8.21 -15.38 8.98
N ASP A 283 -7.78 -16.29 8.10
CA ASP A 283 -7.18 -17.56 8.52
C ASP A 283 -5.81 -17.33 9.18
N ALA A 284 -5.81 -17.55 10.49
CA ALA A 284 -4.64 -17.39 11.33
C ALA A 284 -3.54 -18.44 11.08
N ALA A 285 -3.87 -19.65 10.64
CA ALA A 285 -2.89 -20.66 10.29
C ALA A 285 -2.23 -20.33 8.95
N ALA A 286 -3.00 -19.89 7.96
CA ALA A 286 -2.46 -19.46 6.67
C ALA A 286 -1.47 -18.28 6.84
N GLU A 287 -1.80 -17.30 7.69
CA GLU A 287 -0.90 -16.18 7.97
C GLU A 287 0.44 -16.64 8.58
N ARG A 288 0.42 -17.64 9.47
CA ARG A 288 1.65 -18.20 10.06
C ARG A 288 2.46 -19.00 9.05
N GLU A 289 1.80 -19.85 8.27
CA GLU A 289 2.45 -20.64 7.21
C GLU A 289 3.16 -19.73 6.20
N LEU A 290 2.52 -18.64 5.77
CA LEU A 290 3.15 -17.65 4.90
C LEU A 290 4.40 -17.03 5.53
N ALA A 291 4.37 -16.72 6.83
CA ALA A 291 5.53 -16.17 7.53
C ALA A 291 6.67 -17.20 7.65
N ASP A 292 6.34 -18.44 8.01
CA ASP A 292 7.31 -19.53 8.16
C ASP A 292 7.96 -19.88 6.81
N ARG A 293 7.17 -19.97 5.74
CA ARG A 293 7.68 -20.19 4.38
C ARG A 293 8.51 -19.03 3.88
N TYR A 294 8.08 -17.80 4.09
CA TYR A 294 8.88 -16.63 3.67
C TYR A 294 10.24 -16.62 4.38
N ALA A 295 10.29 -16.95 5.67
CA ALA A 295 11.53 -17.00 6.42
C ALA A 295 12.47 -18.14 5.98
N SER A 296 11.92 -19.32 5.70
CA SER A 296 12.70 -20.56 5.49
C SER A 296 12.98 -20.90 4.03
N ASP A 297 12.15 -20.47 3.08
CA ASP A 297 12.27 -20.79 1.66
C ASP A 297 12.87 -19.60 0.88
N THR A 298 14.14 -19.73 0.50
CA THR A 298 14.87 -18.69 -0.26
C THR A 298 14.30 -18.42 -1.65
N ARG A 299 13.41 -19.28 -2.16
CA ARG A 299 12.67 -19.06 -3.41
C ARG A 299 11.64 -17.94 -3.28
N LEU A 300 11.16 -17.66 -2.07
CA LEU A 300 10.04 -16.77 -1.80
C LEU A 300 10.44 -15.38 -1.30
N ARG A 301 11.71 -15.14 -0.96
CA ARG A 301 12.18 -13.88 -0.38
C ARG A 301 13.47 -13.38 -1.03
N PRO A 302 13.76 -12.08 -0.97
CA PRO A 302 15.08 -11.58 -1.30
C PRO A 302 16.10 -12.06 -0.24
N ASP A 303 17.24 -12.60 -0.68
CA ASP A 303 18.30 -13.10 0.20
C ASP A 303 19.44 -12.08 0.34
N GLY A 304 19.06 -10.85 0.67
CA GLY A 304 19.97 -9.71 0.79
C GLY A 304 20.35 -9.05 -0.53
N THR A 305 20.08 -9.65 -1.69
CA THR A 305 20.26 -9.01 -3.00
C THR A 305 19.06 -9.23 -3.91
N VAL A 306 18.90 -8.35 -4.91
CA VAL A 306 17.87 -8.43 -5.94
C VAL A 306 18.44 -8.11 -7.32
N ARG A 307 17.82 -8.67 -8.36
CA ARG A 307 18.06 -8.27 -9.75
C ARG A 307 17.07 -7.17 -10.12
N SER A 308 17.52 -5.93 -10.19
CA SER A 308 16.70 -4.77 -10.53
C SER A 308 16.77 -4.47 -12.02
N VAL A 309 15.62 -4.27 -12.66
CA VAL A 309 15.54 -3.78 -14.05
C VAL A 309 15.07 -2.33 -14.01
N ASP A 310 15.96 -1.39 -14.32
CA ASP A 310 15.60 0.04 -14.32
C ASP A 310 14.40 0.27 -15.25
N PRO A 311 13.30 0.86 -14.74
CA PRO A 311 12.05 0.92 -15.49
C PRO A 311 12.09 1.94 -16.63
N VAL A 312 13.06 2.84 -16.65
CA VAL A 312 13.19 3.89 -17.67
C VAL A 312 14.20 3.51 -18.75
N THR A 313 15.31 2.89 -18.35
CA THR A 313 16.43 2.55 -19.25
C THR A 313 16.49 1.07 -19.63
N GLY A 314 15.83 0.18 -18.88
CA GLY A 314 15.95 -1.27 -19.03
C GLY A 314 17.27 -1.85 -18.50
N THR A 315 18.13 -1.03 -17.89
CA THR A 315 19.43 -1.47 -17.36
C THR A 315 19.23 -2.47 -16.22
N VAL A 316 19.85 -3.65 -16.34
CA VAL A 316 19.79 -4.69 -15.32
C VAL A 316 20.97 -4.55 -14.37
N THR A 317 20.69 -4.51 -13.07
CA THR A 317 21.72 -4.41 -12.01
C THR A 317 21.43 -5.37 -10.87
N THR A 318 22.48 -5.88 -10.22
CA THR A 318 22.35 -6.56 -8.92
C THR A 318 22.49 -5.52 -7.82
N VAL A 319 21.48 -5.43 -6.95
CA VAL A 319 21.44 -4.46 -5.85
C VAL A 319 21.53 -5.20 -4.52
N ASP A 320 22.42 -4.75 -3.64
CA ASP A 320 22.44 -5.19 -2.23
C ASP A 320 21.39 -4.42 -1.44
N LEU A 321 20.52 -5.17 -0.75
CA LEU A 321 19.47 -4.64 0.12
C LEU A 321 19.99 -4.39 1.54
N ARG A 322 21.14 -4.95 1.91
CA ARG A 322 21.86 -4.64 3.16
C ARG A 322 22.58 -3.32 2.94
N ARG A 323 21.86 -2.26 3.27
CA ARG A 323 22.30 -0.87 3.23
C ARG A 323 23.69 -0.66 3.82
#